data_AF-A0A2E2TRF3-F1
#
_entry.id   AF-A0A2E2TRF3-F1
#
_cell.length_a   1.000
_cell.length_b   1.000
_cell.length_c   1.000
_cell.angle_alpha   90.00
_cell.angle_beta   90.00
_cell.angle_gamma   90.00
#
_symmetry.space_group_name_H-M   'P 1'
#
loop_
_entity.id
_entity.type
_entity.pdbx_description
1 polymer ?
#
loop_
_entity_poly.entity_id
_entity_poly.type
_entity_poly.pdbx_seq_one_letter_code
_entity_poly.pdbx_strand_id
1 'polypeptide(L)'
;MWIYWFNHSRILITKMKHFFFTLIFGIILVISSCNDDLPGSFYVSVQVSPDSAGSVIFNRGPHVEGTEITLTAVANDNYELFAWNHLRDGETSNPLTVVMNSNLNTVAIFLFIDNDKDGVGDSDDVCLNTPYGESVNVQGCSASQLDEDNDGVSDDLDQCPGTLLGEEIDETGCEDTDGDGLSNLVDICPYTPEAEIDNVNDSGCHIFIGAYREGGVVFYVDETNDHGLVSDIQNLGNVGIVWGCYGSEVDHSYGMAIGTGAQNTLDILADCSEDSTAAFYAANSVSQGYNDWFLPSHDELDQMHCLFEVIDSVATLNGGEKFIFDNHYGYWSSTQEDENFAYYQDFTSGGNCTNSPESYPKRYLYLSVRAIRAF
;
A
#
# COMPACT_ATOMS: atom_id res chain seq x y z
N MET A 1 45.15 8.57 -40.28
CA MET A 1 44.59 8.05 -41.54
C MET A 1 43.17 8.62 -41.65
N TRP A 2 42.75 9.34 -42.71
CA TRP A 2 42.64 8.93 -44.13
C TRP A 2 41.73 7.71 -44.26
N ILE A 3 40.58 7.71 -44.93
CA ILE A 3 40.20 8.28 -46.25
C ILE A 3 38.66 8.58 -46.25
N TYR A 4 38.12 9.70 -46.79
CA TYR A 4 37.74 9.99 -48.20
C TYR A 4 36.65 9.01 -48.76
N TRP A 5 35.61 9.38 -49.55
CA TRP A 5 35.19 10.66 -50.14
C TRP A 5 33.72 10.65 -50.67
N PHE A 6 33.28 11.78 -51.25
CA PHE A 6 32.14 12.12 -52.14
C PHE A 6 31.63 11.02 -53.14
N ASN A 7 30.51 11.10 -53.90
CA ASN A 7 29.73 12.19 -54.56
C ASN A 7 28.37 11.62 -55.12
N HIS A 8 27.38 12.30 -55.75
CA HIS A 8 27.00 13.72 -56.04
C HIS A 8 25.51 13.79 -56.47
N SER A 9 24.74 14.83 -56.10
CA SER A 9 23.87 15.67 -57.00
C SER A 9 23.01 16.63 -56.14
N ARG A 10 23.04 17.98 -56.25
CA ARG A 10 22.62 18.89 -57.35
C ARG A 10 21.09 18.89 -57.55
N ILE A 11 20.34 19.99 -57.68
CA ILE A 11 20.60 21.45 -57.90
C ILE A 11 19.23 22.21 -57.67
N LEU A 12 19.00 23.52 -57.37
CA LEU A 12 19.78 24.72 -56.98
C LEU A 12 18.81 25.93 -56.69
N ILE A 13 19.28 27.00 -56.00
CA ILE A 13 18.76 28.41 -56.05
C ILE A 13 17.43 28.73 -55.29
N THR A 14 17.17 29.89 -54.66
CA THR A 14 17.80 31.25 -54.56
C THR A 14 17.76 31.76 -53.08
N LYS A 15 18.81 32.41 -52.52
CA LYS A 15 19.02 33.87 -52.26
C LYS A 15 17.90 34.60 -51.44
N MET A 16 18.16 35.57 -50.54
CA MET A 16 19.31 36.50 -50.44
C MET A 16 19.55 37.12 -49.03
N LYS A 17 20.76 36.88 -48.47
CA LYS A 17 21.75 37.83 -47.87
C LYS A 17 21.34 39.09 -47.04
N HIS A 18 22.06 39.29 -45.92
CA HIS A 18 22.31 40.59 -45.28
C HIS A 18 23.16 41.55 -46.17
N PHE A 19 22.99 42.88 -46.01
CA PHE A 19 24.03 43.87 -45.59
C PHE A 19 23.49 45.31 -45.79
N PHE A 20 23.57 46.20 -44.79
CA PHE A 20 24.47 47.37 -44.81
C PHE A 20 24.31 48.28 -43.58
N PHE A 21 25.41 48.96 -43.23
CA PHE A 21 25.48 49.99 -42.19
C PHE A 21 25.59 51.35 -42.89
N THR A 22 24.60 52.24 -42.73
CA THR A 22 24.59 53.57 -43.37
C THR A 22 24.23 54.67 -42.38
N LEU A 23 25.23 55.48 -42.05
CA LEU A 23 25.09 56.72 -41.30
C LEU A 23 24.27 57.74 -42.11
N ILE A 24 23.03 58.02 -41.69
CA ILE A 24 22.21 59.08 -42.29
C ILE A 24 22.11 60.24 -41.30
N PHE A 25 22.64 61.39 -41.69
CA PHE A 25 22.70 62.61 -40.89
C PHE A 25 21.34 63.33 -40.94
N GLY A 26 20.34 62.76 -40.28
CA GLY A 26 18.99 63.32 -40.21
C GLY A 26 18.96 64.59 -39.37
N ILE A 27 18.78 65.75 -40.01
CA ILE A 27 18.51 67.02 -39.32
C ILE A 27 17.08 66.94 -38.76
N ILE A 28 16.96 66.50 -37.51
CA ILE A 28 15.72 66.60 -36.75
C ILE A 28 15.48 68.09 -36.50
N LEU A 29 14.40 68.61 -37.10
CA LEU A 29 13.86 69.91 -36.74
C LEU A 29 13.48 69.87 -35.25
N VAL A 30 14.26 70.56 -34.42
CA VAL A 30 13.90 70.83 -33.04
C VAL A 30 12.74 71.83 -33.06
N ILE A 31 11.52 71.31 -33.25
CA ILE A 31 10.32 72.01 -32.88
C ILE A 31 10.36 72.08 -31.35
N SER A 32 10.92 73.17 -30.84
CA SER A 32 10.83 73.53 -29.43
C SER A 32 9.37 73.82 -29.13
N SER A 33 8.59 72.78 -28.88
CA SER A 33 7.36 72.89 -28.13
C SER A 33 7.75 73.33 -26.72
N CYS A 34 7.87 74.64 -26.54
CA CYS A 34 7.81 75.21 -25.21
C CYS A 34 6.47 74.77 -24.64
N ASN A 35 6.51 73.85 -23.68
CA ASN A 35 5.54 73.94 -22.61
C ASN A 35 5.81 75.29 -21.96
N ASP A 36 4.92 76.26 -22.18
CA ASP A 36 4.87 77.44 -21.33
C ASP A 36 4.36 76.96 -19.97
N ASP A 37 5.28 76.42 -19.17
CA ASP A 37 5.02 75.95 -17.81
C ASP A 37 4.38 77.11 -17.05
N LEU A 38 3.07 76.99 -16.78
CA LEU A 38 2.30 78.04 -16.11
C LEU A 38 2.97 78.32 -14.75
N PRO A 39 3.40 79.56 -14.48
CA PRO A 39 4.12 79.86 -13.24
C PRO A 39 3.20 79.62 -12.04
N GLY A 40 3.62 78.72 -11.15
CA GLY A 40 2.77 78.19 -10.08
C GLY A 40 1.99 76.92 -10.44
N SER A 41 2.44 76.14 -11.44
CA SER A 41 1.90 74.80 -11.73
C SER A 41 2.83 73.67 -11.29
N PHE A 42 2.24 72.56 -10.86
CA PHE A 42 2.91 71.40 -10.27
C PHE A 42 2.38 70.08 -10.82
N TYR A 43 3.24 69.08 -10.86
CA TYR A 43 2.95 67.74 -11.39
C TYR A 43 2.88 66.69 -10.28
N VAL A 44 2.15 65.62 -10.55
CA VAL A 44 2.00 64.45 -9.67
C VAL A 44 2.58 63.22 -10.36
N SER A 45 3.54 62.58 -9.71
CA SER A 45 4.05 61.25 -10.05
C SER A 45 3.72 60.29 -8.91
N VAL A 46 3.03 59.21 -9.23
CA VAL A 46 2.75 58.11 -8.30
C VAL A 46 3.36 56.84 -8.88
N GLN A 47 4.09 56.08 -8.06
CA GLN A 47 4.51 54.71 -8.38
C GLN A 47 3.70 53.74 -7.50
N VAL A 48 3.48 52.53 -8.01
CA VAL A 48 2.85 51.41 -7.29
C VAL A 48 3.98 50.46 -6.89
N SER A 49 3.93 49.87 -5.70
CA SER A 49 4.97 48.93 -5.26
C SER A 49 4.35 47.74 -4.51
N PRO A 50 4.51 46.48 -4.99
CA PRO A 50 5.07 46.12 -6.31
C PRO A 50 4.14 46.56 -7.47
N ASP A 51 4.67 46.72 -8.68
CA ASP A 51 3.94 47.26 -9.85
C ASP A 51 2.63 46.52 -10.19
N SER A 52 2.50 45.25 -9.78
CA SER A 52 1.33 44.38 -10.00
C SER A 52 0.27 44.44 -8.90
N ALA A 53 0.49 45.12 -7.78
CA ALA A 53 -0.37 45.07 -6.60
C ALA A 53 -1.65 45.93 -6.67
N GLY A 54 -1.77 46.79 -7.68
CA GLY A 54 -2.90 47.70 -7.77
C GLY A 54 -2.70 48.85 -8.74
N SER A 55 -3.47 49.91 -8.52
CA SER A 55 -3.39 51.16 -9.27
C SER A 55 -3.70 52.36 -8.37
N VAL A 56 -3.39 53.57 -8.84
CA VAL A 56 -3.79 54.82 -8.17
C VAL A 56 -4.56 55.69 -9.14
N ILE A 57 -5.79 56.05 -8.75
CA ILE A 57 -6.69 56.93 -9.47
C ILE A 57 -6.47 58.35 -8.95
N PHE A 58 -6.11 59.27 -9.85
CA PHE A 58 -5.90 60.69 -9.56
C PHE A 58 -6.06 61.54 -10.83
N ASN A 59 -6.31 62.83 -10.64
CA ASN A 59 -6.41 63.80 -11.74
C ASN A 59 -5.01 64.06 -12.35
N ARG A 60 -4.83 63.69 -13.62
CA ARG A 60 -3.56 63.85 -14.35
C ARG A 60 -3.45 65.22 -15.01
N GLY A 61 -2.24 65.78 -15.05
CA GLY A 61 -1.93 67.07 -15.66
C GLY A 61 -1.17 68.00 -14.72
N PRO A 62 -0.90 69.25 -15.14
CA PRO A 62 -0.42 70.31 -14.26
C PRO A 62 -1.56 70.84 -13.36
N HIS A 63 -1.28 70.96 -12.07
CA HIS A 63 -2.19 71.51 -11.05
C HIS A 63 -1.69 72.86 -10.56
N VAL A 64 -2.57 73.81 -10.28
CA VAL A 64 -2.17 75.14 -9.79
C VAL A 64 -1.83 75.08 -8.29
N GLU A 65 -0.90 75.91 -7.83
CA GLU A 65 -0.60 76.10 -6.40
C GLU A 65 -1.87 76.28 -5.56
N GLY A 66 -1.97 75.53 -4.45
CA GLY A 66 -3.14 75.50 -3.57
C GLY A 66 -4.29 74.59 -4.02
N THR A 67 -4.19 73.90 -5.17
CA THR A 67 -5.20 72.94 -5.61
C THR A 67 -5.21 71.70 -4.69
N GLU A 68 -6.37 71.34 -4.16
CA GLU A 68 -6.59 70.03 -3.54
C GLU A 68 -6.77 68.94 -4.60
N ILE A 69 -6.01 67.85 -4.47
CA ILE A 69 -6.16 66.63 -5.26
C ILE A 69 -6.44 65.45 -4.32
N THR A 70 -7.13 64.44 -4.84
CA THR A 70 -7.33 63.16 -4.15
C THR A 70 -6.63 62.05 -4.91
N LEU A 71 -5.86 61.24 -4.18
CA LEU A 71 -5.27 59.98 -4.64
C LEU A 71 -6.07 58.83 -4.04
N THR A 72 -6.72 58.03 -4.88
CA THR A 72 -7.38 56.78 -4.43
C THR A 72 -6.52 55.60 -4.85
N ALA A 73 -5.96 54.88 -3.88
CA ALA A 73 -5.34 53.59 -4.15
C ALA A 73 -6.43 52.53 -4.31
N VAL A 74 -6.29 51.70 -5.33
CA VAL A 74 -7.15 50.54 -5.60
C VAL A 74 -6.23 49.33 -5.69
N ALA A 75 -6.32 48.42 -4.73
CA ALA A 75 -5.57 47.18 -4.75
C ALA A 75 -6.11 46.23 -5.83
N ASN A 76 -5.26 45.32 -6.29
CA ASN A 76 -5.68 44.10 -6.96
C ASN A 76 -5.90 42.99 -5.92
N ASP A 77 -6.42 41.86 -6.37
CA ASP A 77 -6.72 40.70 -5.51
C ASP A 77 -5.45 40.20 -4.78
N ASN A 78 -5.62 39.76 -3.53
CA ASN A 78 -4.56 39.44 -2.55
C ASN A 78 -3.64 40.60 -2.13
N TYR A 79 -4.01 41.89 -2.32
CA TYR A 79 -3.23 43.03 -1.82
C TYR A 79 -4.05 44.02 -0.99
N GLU A 80 -3.42 44.66 0.00
CA GLU A 80 -3.92 45.87 0.65
C GLU A 80 -2.96 47.06 0.50
N LEU A 81 -3.47 48.29 0.57
CA LEU A 81 -2.62 49.47 0.71
C LEU A 81 -2.06 49.52 2.13
N PHE A 82 -0.75 49.32 2.25
CA PHE A 82 -0.05 49.43 3.53
C PHE A 82 0.30 50.89 3.88
N ALA A 83 0.85 51.67 2.94
CA ALA A 83 1.23 53.06 3.20
C ALA A 83 1.47 53.90 1.92
N TRP A 84 1.34 55.22 2.06
CA TRP A 84 1.94 56.21 1.17
C TRP A 84 3.33 56.60 1.68
N ASN A 85 4.34 56.58 0.80
CA ASN A 85 5.73 56.94 1.11
C ASN A 85 6.17 58.18 0.33
N HIS A 86 6.94 59.07 0.97
CA HIS A 86 7.39 60.39 0.47
C HIS A 86 6.31 61.50 0.43
N LEU A 87 5.26 61.36 1.25
CA LEU A 87 4.23 62.40 1.48
C LEU A 87 4.20 62.82 2.95
N ARG A 88 3.81 61.87 3.78
CA ARG A 88 3.99 61.81 5.24
C ARG A 88 4.32 60.35 5.46
N ASP A 89 5.55 60.04 5.83
CA ASP A 89 6.02 58.65 5.72
C ASP A 89 5.25 57.75 6.72
N GLY A 90 4.48 56.79 6.20
CA GLY A 90 3.57 55.95 6.97
C GLY A 90 2.11 56.43 7.04
N GLU A 91 1.69 57.39 6.20
CA GLU A 91 0.28 57.75 6.01
C GLU A 91 -0.49 56.60 5.36
N THR A 92 -1.58 56.15 5.99
CA THR A 92 -2.38 55.00 5.54
C THR A 92 -3.76 55.39 4.99
N SER A 93 -4.13 56.68 5.06
CA SER A 93 -5.43 57.16 4.59
C SER A 93 -5.69 56.83 3.12
N ASN A 94 -6.84 56.24 2.81
CA ASN A 94 -7.29 55.96 1.45
C ASN A 94 -8.80 56.24 1.30
N PRO A 95 -9.25 57.16 0.44
CA PRO A 95 -8.45 58.08 -0.38
C PRO A 95 -7.61 59.09 0.43
N LEU A 96 -6.48 59.52 -0.13
CA LEU A 96 -5.61 60.55 0.46
C LEU A 96 -5.79 61.89 -0.28
N THR A 97 -6.11 62.95 0.46
CA THR A 97 -6.17 64.32 -0.09
C THR A 97 -4.87 65.08 0.17
N VAL A 98 -4.33 65.73 -0.86
CA VAL A 98 -3.08 66.49 -0.83
C VAL A 98 -3.30 67.88 -1.42
N VAL A 99 -2.73 68.93 -0.80
CA VAL A 99 -2.70 70.29 -1.34
C VAL A 99 -1.42 70.48 -2.17
N MET A 100 -1.55 70.81 -3.45
CA MET A 100 -0.43 71.00 -4.36
C MET A 100 0.32 72.31 -4.09
N ASN A 101 1.45 72.23 -3.38
CA ASN A 101 2.36 73.35 -3.09
C ASN A 101 3.78 73.12 -3.64
N SER A 102 4.00 71.97 -4.28
CA SER A 102 5.22 71.58 -4.99
C SER A 102 4.88 70.47 -5.98
N ASN A 103 5.82 70.09 -6.85
CA ASN A 103 5.76 68.78 -7.49
C ASN A 103 5.68 67.68 -6.43
N LEU A 104 4.86 66.67 -6.70
CA LEU A 104 4.62 65.52 -5.84
C LEU A 104 5.19 64.25 -6.49
N ASN A 105 6.09 63.56 -5.78
CA ASN A 105 6.54 62.21 -6.12
C ASN A 105 6.27 61.32 -4.90
N THR A 106 5.41 60.31 -5.04
CA THR A 106 5.00 59.43 -3.95
C THR A 106 4.93 57.98 -4.42
N VAL A 107 5.08 57.03 -3.49
CA VAL A 107 4.85 55.60 -3.75
C VAL A 107 3.63 55.15 -2.96
N ALA A 108 2.70 54.45 -3.61
CA ALA A 108 1.69 53.64 -2.95
C ALA A 108 2.29 52.24 -2.73
N ILE A 109 2.59 51.93 -1.47
CA ILE A 109 3.13 50.62 -1.05
C ILE A 109 1.96 49.74 -0.68
N PHE A 110 1.86 48.61 -1.36
CA PHE A 110 0.92 47.54 -1.07
C PHE A 110 1.66 46.35 -0.45
N LEU A 111 0.98 45.59 0.39
CA LEU A 111 1.45 44.28 0.86
C LEU A 111 0.54 43.19 0.33
N PHE A 112 1.15 42.04 0.03
CA PHE A 112 0.44 40.80 -0.27
C PHE A 112 -0.18 40.27 1.04
N ILE A 113 -1.44 39.84 0.98
CA ILE A 113 -2.17 39.30 2.13
C ILE A 113 -2.18 37.79 2.04
N ASP A 114 -1.59 37.17 3.05
CA ASP A 114 -1.37 35.74 3.22
C ASP A 114 -1.23 35.51 4.74
N ASN A 115 -2.35 35.15 5.38
CA ASN A 115 -2.50 35.20 6.83
C ASN A 115 -1.85 34.02 7.58
N ASP A 116 -1.88 32.81 7.04
CA ASP A 116 -1.22 31.63 7.63
C ASP A 116 0.21 31.39 7.11
N LYS A 117 0.54 31.87 5.90
CA LYS A 117 1.83 31.75 5.19
C LYS A 117 2.08 30.39 4.52
N ASP A 118 1.04 29.80 3.95
CA ASP A 118 1.21 28.68 3.00
C ASP A 118 1.71 29.12 1.61
N GLY A 119 1.46 30.38 1.21
CA GLY A 119 1.90 30.99 -0.05
C GLY A 119 0.80 31.22 -1.09
N VAL A 120 -0.44 30.83 -0.82
CA VAL A 120 -1.65 31.31 -1.48
C VAL A 120 -2.11 32.60 -0.79
N GLY A 121 -2.84 33.47 -1.49
CA GLY A 121 -3.31 34.73 -0.91
C GLY A 121 -4.76 34.65 -0.43
N ASP A 122 -5.09 35.39 0.63
CA ASP A 122 -6.39 35.44 1.35
C ASP A 122 -7.67 35.53 0.49
N SER A 123 -7.58 35.88 -0.81
CA SER A 123 -8.73 35.97 -1.72
C SER A 123 -8.77 34.93 -2.86
N ASP A 124 -7.68 34.18 -3.07
CA ASP A 124 -7.66 32.96 -3.90
C ASP A 124 -7.69 31.67 -3.04
N ASP A 125 -7.34 31.79 -1.76
CA ASP A 125 -7.30 30.72 -0.76
C ASP A 125 -8.71 30.33 -0.26
N VAL A 126 -8.93 29.02 -0.17
CA VAL A 126 -10.16 28.37 0.31
C VAL A 126 -10.04 27.91 1.77
N CYS A 127 -8.81 27.75 2.29
CA CYS A 127 -8.49 27.02 3.50
C CYS A 127 -7.97 27.87 4.68
N LEU A 128 -7.52 29.12 4.48
CA LEU A 128 -7.42 30.30 5.40
C LEU A 128 -6.73 30.17 6.77
N ASN A 129 -6.42 28.95 7.21
CA ASN A 129 -5.78 28.63 8.49
C ASN A 129 -4.92 27.35 8.33
N THR A 130 -4.26 27.20 7.18
CA THR A 130 -3.39 26.08 6.83
C THR A 130 -2.30 25.89 7.90
N PRO A 131 -2.03 24.65 8.38
CA PRO A 131 -1.00 24.44 9.37
C PRO A 131 0.40 24.79 8.84
N TYR A 132 1.14 25.57 9.63
CA TYR A 132 2.41 26.14 9.19
C TYR A 132 3.46 25.07 8.85
N GLY A 133 3.85 25.03 7.57
CA GLY A 133 4.91 24.16 7.04
C GLY A 133 4.40 22.94 6.27
N GLU A 134 3.08 22.75 6.16
CA GLU A 134 2.49 21.76 5.27
C GLU A 134 2.59 22.19 3.79
N SER A 135 2.27 21.28 2.87
CA SER A 135 2.30 21.54 1.43
C SER A 135 0.89 21.64 0.89
N VAL A 136 0.56 22.75 0.23
CA VAL A 136 -0.79 23.07 -0.23
C VAL A 136 -0.99 22.84 -1.72
N ASN A 137 -2.26 22.60 -2.08
CA ASN A 137 -2.73 22.58 -3.45
C ASN A 137 -2.94 24.01 -3.99
N VAL A 138 -3.49 24.14 -5.21
CA VAL A 138 -3.70 25.44 -5.88
C VAL A 138 -4.83 26.30 -5.28
N GLN A 139 -5.47 25.83 -4.20
CA GLN A 139 -6.56 26.48 -3.47
C GLN A 139 -6.19 26.79 -2.01
N GLY A 140 -4.91 26.64 -1.63
CA GLY A 140 -4.42 26.84 -0.25
C GLY A 140 -4.67 25.65 0.69
N CYS A 141 -5.36 24.60 0.24
CA CYS A 141 -5.66 23.46 1.11
C CYS A 141 -4.50 22.46 1.16
N SER A 142 -4.08 22.11 2.37
CA SER A 142 -3.18 20.99 2.68
C SER A 142 -3.95 19.69 2.90
N ALA A 143 -3.25 18.55 2.89
CA ALA A 143 -3.86 17.23 3.07
C ALA A 143 -4.59 17.08 4.43
N SER A 144 -4.12 17.73 5.50
CA SER A 144 -4.79 17.74 6.81
C SER A 144 -6.11 18.54 6.87
N GLN A 145 -6.49 19.18 5.77
CA GLN A 145 -7.71 19.97 5.59
C GLN A 145 -8.59 19.43 4.45
N LEU A 146 -8.16 18.35 3.79
CA LEU A 146 -8.83 17.73 2.65
C LEU A 146 -9.29 16.34 3.03
N ASP A 147 -10.30 15.88 2.29
CA ASP A 147 -11.04 14.64 2.45
C ASP A 147 -11.67 14.39 1.06
N GLU A 148 -10.94 13.71 0.17
CA GLU A 148 -11.30 13.62 -1.26
C GLU A 148 -12.55 12.74 -1.52
N ASP A 149 -12.80 11.70 -0.72
CA ASP A 149 -13.97 10.79 -0.88
C ASP A 149 -15.13 11.06 0.08
N ASN A 150 -14.90 11.85 1.15
CA ASN A 150 -15.86 12.33 2.14
C ASN A 150 -16.24 11.27 3.21
N ASP A 151 -15.38 10.28 3.47
CA ASP A 151 -15.58 9.30 4.54
C ASP A 151 -15.47 9.89 5.97
N GLY A 152 -14.70 10.98 6.13
CA GLY A 152 -14.50 11.71 7.38
C GLY A 152 -13.09 11.64 7.98
N VAL A 153 -12.16 10.93 7.35
CA VAL A 153 -10.70 10.97 7.61
C VAL A 153 -10.04 11.93 6.61
N SER A 154 -8.94 12.58 7.02
CA SER A 154 -8.22 13.53 6.16
C SER A 154 -7.19 12.85 5.26
N ASP A 155 -6.92 13.43 4.07
CA ASP A 155 -5.97 12.93 3.05
C ASP A 155 -4.54 12.65 3.60
N ASP A 156 -4.18 13.14 4.80
CA ASP A 156 -2.88 12.91 5.46
C ASP A 156 -2.86 11.74 6.46
N LEU A 157 -4.04 11.22 6.83
CA LEU A 157 -4.24 10.11 7.77
C LEU A 157 -4.91 8.89 7.11
N ASP A 158 -5.66 9.10 6.04
CA ASP A 158 -6.29 8.07 5.23
C ASP A 158 -5.25 7.11 4.59
N GLN A 159 -5.58 5.83 4.60
CA GLN A 159 -4.81 4.73 3.99
C GLN A 159 -5.62 3.96 2.92
N CYS A 160 -6.90 4.25 2.74
CA CYS A 160 -7.84 3.61 1.82
C CYS A 160 -8.54 4.59 0.85
N PRO A 161 -7.82 5.47 0.14
CA PRO A 161 -8.42 6.56 -0.63
C PRO A 161 -9.39 6.08 -1.72
N GLY A 162 -10.63 6.54 -1.64
CA GLY A 162 -11.75 6.14 -2.47
C GLY A 162 -12.78 5.25 -1.76
N THR A 163 -12.81 5.23 -0.43
CA THR A 163 -13.83 4.56 0.38
C THR A 163 -15.22 5.14 0.08
N LEU A 164 -16.27 4.31 0.21
CA LEU A 164 -17.62 4.73 -0.16
C LEU A 164 -18.29 5.54 0.96
N LEU A 165 -18.67 6.79 0.63
CA LEU A 165 -19.38 7.71 1.52
C LEU A 165 -20.58 7.03 2.23
N GLY A 166 -20.40 6.75 3.51
CA GLY A 166 -21.43 6.25 4.43
C GLY A 166 -21.36 4.77 4.78
N GLU A 167 -20.33 4.04 4.37
CA GLU A 167 -19.98 2.73 4.97
C GLU A 167 -19.36 2.94 6.38
N GLU A 168 -19.18 1.87 7.16
CA GLU A 168 -18.55 1.95 8.49
C GLU A 168 -17.02 1.72 8.37
N ILE A 169 -16.24 2.73 8.77
CA ILE A 169 -14.76 2.80 8.62
C ILE A 169 -14.02 2.76 9.97
N ASP A 170 -12.74 2.38 9.92
CA ASP A 170 -11.80 2.50 11.04
C ASP A 170 -11.17 3.91 11.18
N GLU A 171 -10.21 4.07 12.09
CA GLU A 171 -9.50 5.36 12.31
C GLU A 171 -8.48 5.73 11.21
N THR A 172 -8.46 4.98 10.11
CA THR A 172 -7.52 5.11 8.97
C THR A 172 -8.20 5.18 7.59
N GLY A 173 -9.53 5.36 7.56
CA GLY A 173 -10.32 5.51 6.33
C GLY A 173 -10.75 4.17 5.70
N CYS A 174 -10.48 3.06 6.37
CA CYS A 174 -10.63 1.73 5.78
C CYS A 174 -11.94 1.05 6.24
N GLU A 175 -12.76 0.62 5.28
CA GLU A 175 -13.97 -0.17 5.50
C GLU A 175 -13.63 -1.62 5.93
N ASP A 176 -14.53 -2.23 6.69
CA ASP A 176 -14.58 -3.68 6.97
C ASP A 176 -15.78 -4.26 6.21
N THR A 177 -15.53 -5.10 5.21
CA THR A 177 -16.55 -5.52 4.21
C THR A 177 -17.42 -6.69 4.64
N ASP A 178 -16.93 -7.58 5.50
CA ASP A 178 -17.76 -8.67 6.05
C ASP A 178 -18.10 -8.49 7.54
N GLY A 179 -17.31 -7.73 8.30
CA GLY A 179 -17.58 -7.31 9.67
C GLY A 179 -16.83 -8.13 10.72
N ASP A 180 -15.67 -8.70 10.41
CA ASP A 180 -14.89 -9.52 11.34
C ASP A 180 -14.02 -8.74 12.34
N GLY A 181 -13.85 -7.43 12.11
CA GLY A 181 -13.04 -6.55 12.94
C GLY A 181 -11.65 -6.24 12.38
N LEU A 182 -11.30 -6.75 11.19
CA LEU A 182 -10.15 -6.35 10.40
C LEU A 182 -10.61 -5.58 9.16
N SER A 183 -10.11 -4.36 8.97
CA SER A 183 -10.42 -3.59 7.77
C SER A 183 -9.73 -4.16 6.51
N ASN A 184 -10.33 -3.88 5.35
CA ASN A 184 -9.92 -4.36 4.02
C ASN A 184 -8.43 -4.12 3.65
N LEU A 185 -7.74 -3.25 4.40
CA LEU A 185 -6.31 -2.95 4.25
C LEU A 185 -5.39 -4.04 4.82
N VAL A 186 -5.83 -4.72 5.89
CA VAL A 186 -5.03 -5.68 6.66
C VAL A 186 -5.56 -7.11 6.57
N ASP A 187 -6.84 -7.29 6.25
CA ASP A 187 -7.43 -8.60 6.05
C ASP A 187 -6.96 -9.29 4.75
N ILE A 188 -6.80 -10.61 4.80
CA ILE A 188 -6.43 -11.51 3.71
C ILE A 188 -7.69 -12.16 3.08
N CYS A 189 -8.82 -12.17 3.78
CA CYS A 189 -10.05 -12.87 3.41
C CYS A 189 -11.35 -12.01 3.40
N PRO A 190 -11.41 -10.81 2.76
CA PRO A 190 -12.45 -9.75 3.00
C PRO A 190 -13.84 -10.01 2.39
N TYR A 191 -14.23 -11.28 2.37
CA TYR A 191 -15.52 -11.82 1.97
C TYR A 191 -15.79 -13.14 2.75
N THR A 192 -15.33 -13.22 4.01
CA THR A 192 -15.62 -14.32 4.94
C THR A 192 -17.15 -14.44 5.10
N PRO A 193 -17.74 -15.65 5.02
CA PRO A 193 -19.20 -15.78 5.12
C PRO A 193 -19.71 -15.41 6.53
N GLU A 194 -20.84 -14.69 6.61
CA GLU A 194 -21.50 -14.25 7.86
C GLU A 194 -21.60 -15.31 8.97
N ALA A 195 -21.71 -16.59 8.61
CA ALA A 195 -21.80 -17.72 9.55
C ALA A 195 -20.47 -18.10 10.22
N GLU A 196 -19.34 -17.58 9.74
CA GLU A 196 -17.97 -17.98 10.06
C GLU A 196 -17.13 -16.83 10.66
N ILE A 197 -17.66 -15.60 10.67
CA ILE A 197 -17.03 -14.38 11.21
C ILE A 197 -16.59 -14.56 12.67
N ASP A 198 -17.45 -15.16 13.50
CA ASP A 198 -17.15 -15.49 14.91
C ASP A 198 -15.97 -16.50 15.07
N ASN A 199 -15.35 -16.99 13.98
CA ASN A 199 -14.32 -18.02 13.97
C ASN A 199 -13.16 -17.76 12.96
N VAL A 200 -12.85 -16.49 12.69
CA VAL A 200 -11.64 -16.10 11.93
C VAL A 200 -10.37 -16.17 12.78
N ASN A 201 -9.21 -16.19 12.11
CA ASN A 201 -7.89 -16.07 12.75
C ASN A 201 -7.39 -14.62 12.72
N ASP A 202 -6.17 -14.36 13.25
CA ASP A 202 -5.43 -13.07 13.21
C ASP A 202 -5.17 -12.48 11.77
N SER A 203 -5.82 -13.01 10.73
CA SER A 203 -5.74 -12.56 9.33
C SER A 203 -7.09 -12.66 8.59
N GLY A 204 -8.19 -12.59 9.34
CA GLY A 204 -9.60 -12.57 8.90
C GLY A 204 -10.07 -13.82 8.16
N CYS A 205 -9.26 -14.87 8.21
CA CYS A 205 -9.43 -16.07 7.41
C CYS A 205 -9.94 -17.23 8.27
N HIS A 206 -11.22 -17.59 8.17
CA HIS A 206 -11.70 -18.84 8.77
C HIS A 206 -10.90 -20.07 8.27
N ILE A 207 -10.46 -20.91 9.20
CA ILE A 207 -9.78 -22.18 8.94
C ILE A 207 -10.70 -23.34 9.32
N PHE A 208 -11.18 -24.08 8.32
CA PHE A 208 -12.11 -25.20 8.51
C PHE A 208 -11.56 -26.52 7.97
N ILE A 209 -12.05 -27.63 8.53
CA ILE A 209 -11.75 -28.99 8.08
C ILE A 209 -12.21 -29.18 6.63
N GLY A 210 -11.27 -29.53 5.74
CA GLY A 210 -11.48 -29.61 4.29
C GLY A 210 -11.03 -28.37 3.51
N ALA A 211 -10.51 -27.32 4.15
CA ALA A 211 -9.78 -26.28 3.44
C ALA A 211 -8.48 -26.84 2.82
N TYR A 212 -8.09 -26.34 1.64
CA TYR A 212 -6.74 -26.55 1.10
C TYR A 212 -5.88 -25.33 1.45
N ARG A 213 -4.91 -25.53 2.33
CA ARG A 213 -3.93 -24.52 2.78
C ARG A 213 -2.57 -25.20 2.87
N GLU A 214 -1.48 -24.43 2.88
CA GLU A 214 -0.22 -24.92 3.46
C GLU A 214 0.35 -26.22 2.82
N GLY A 215 0.03 -26.47 1.55
CA GLY A 215 0.43 -27.66 0.79
C GLY A 215 -0.40 -28.93 1.05
N GLY A 216 -1.51 -28.85 1.78
CA GLY A 216 -2.31 -30.01 2.16
C GLY A 216 -3.79 -29.72 2.44
N VAL A 217 -4.52 -30.74 2.89
CA VAL A 217 -5.93 -30.62 3.32
C VAL A 217 -6.00 -30.53 4.83
N VAL A 218 -6.61 -29.48 5.37
CA VAL A 218 -6.85 -29.31 6.81
C VAL A 218 -7.76 -30.45 7.31
N PHE A 219 -7.28 -31.23 8.28
CA PHE A 219 -8.03 -32.33 8.92
C PHE A 219 -8.12 -32.18 10.45
N TYR A 220 -7.31 -31.30 11.02
CA TYR A 220 -7.40 -30.86 12.40
C TYR A 220 -7.13 -29.35 12.46
N VAL A 221 -7.86 -28.68 13.35
CA VAL A 221 -7.72 -27.27 13.75
C VAL A 221 -7.74 -27.30 15.28
N ASP A 222 -6.91 -26.47 15.92
CA ASP A 222 -6.76 -26.49 17.38
C ASP A 222 -7.81 -25.64 18.12
N GLU A 223 -7.61 -25.41 19.43
CA GLU A 223 -8.54 -24.62 20.25
C GLU A 223 -8.42 -23.09 20.06
N THR A 224 -7.50 -22.58 19.22
CA THR A 224 -7.42 -21.14 18.88
C THR A 224 -7.97 -20.82 17.48
N ASN A 225 -7.99 -21.81 16.58
CA ASN A 225 -8.28 -21.70 15.14
C ASN A 225 -7.17 -21.06 14.28
N ASP A 226 -6.07 -20.61 14.87
CA ASP A 226 -4.92 -20.10 14.10
C ASP A 226 -4.09 -21.24 13.49
N HIS A 227 -4.02 -22.37 14.22
CA HIS A 227 -3.13 -23.49 13.94
C HIS A 227 -3.87 -24.81 13.74
N GLY A 228 -3.19 -25.76 13.14
CA GLY A 228 -3.75 -27.09 12.90
C GLY A 228 -2.81 -28.05 12.20
N LEU A 229 -3.39 -29.08 11.57
CA LEU A 229 -2.66 -30.07 10.79
C LEU A 229 -3.26 -30.21 9.40
N VAL A 230 -2.40 -30.17 8.37
CA VAL A 230 -2.75 -30.53 7.00
C VAL A 230 -2.18 -31.89 6.59
N SER A 231 -2.98 -32.66 5.87
CA SER A 231 -2.60 -33.90 5.20
C SER A 231 -1.96 -33.59 3.86
N ASP A 232 -0.84 -34.24 3.53
CA ASP A 232 -0.29 -34.27 2.17
C ASP A 232 -1.39 -34.76 1.20
N ILE A 233 -1.42 -34.18 0.00
CA ILE A 233 -2.32 -34.58 -1.08
C ILE A 233 -1.77 -35.79 -1.86
N GLN A 234 -0.50 -36.16 -1.67
CA GLN A 234 0.15 -37.30 -2.31
C GLN A 234 0.22 -38.52 -1.36
N ASN A 235 0.41 -39.70 -1.93
CA ASN A 235 0.85 -40.87 -1.17
C ASN A 235 2.36 -41.07 -1.32
N LEU A 236 3.00 -41.47 -0.23
CA LEU A 236 4.39 -41.91 -0.20
C LEU A 236 4.43 -43.44 -0.13
N GLY A 237 5.32 -44.05 -0.91
CA GLY A 237 5.52 -45.50 -0.92
C GLY A 237 4.71 -46.26 -1.97
N ASN A 238 4.97 -46.03 -3.26
CA ASN A 238 4.31 -46.74 -4.36
C ASN A 238 4.63 -48.24 -4.46
N VAL A 239 5.51 -48.74 -3.59
CA VAL A 239 5.84 -50.17 -3.37
C VAL A 239 5.60 -50.60 -1.90
N GLY A 240 4.92 -49.73 -1.14
CA GLY A 240 4.78 -49.73 0.31
C GLY A 240 6.10 -49.57 1.07
N ILE A 241 6.00 -49.22 2.35
CA ILE A 241 7.10 -48.85 3.24
C ILE A 241 6.99 -49.68 4.53
N VAL A 242 8.14 -50.02 5.13
CA VAL A 242 8.21 -50.67 6.46
C VAL A 242 8.27 -49.60 7.54
N TRP A 243 7.75 -49.88 8.73
CA TRP A 243 7.81 -48.91 9.84
C TRP A 243 9.27 -48.62 10.22
N GLY A 244 10.11 -49.67 10.32
CA GLY A 244 11.53 -49.60 10.67
C GLY A 244 11.86 -50.40 11.93
N CYS A 245 13.12 -50.38 12.38
CA CYS A 245 13.53 -50.73 13.75
C CYS A 245 12.94 -52.04 14.32
N TYR A 246 12.81 -53.08 13.50
CA TYR A 246 12.17 -54.33 13.94
C TYR A 246 13.06 -55.14 14.89
N GLY A 247 12.55 -55.43 16.09
CA GLY A 247 13.29 -56.08 17.17
C GLY A 247 14.13 -55.10 18.00
N SER A 248 13.83 -53.80 17.90
CA SER A 248 14.39 -52.73 18.72
C SER A 248 13.27 -51.83 19.22
N GLU A 249 13.35 -51.46 20.50
CA GLU A 249 12.53 -50.40 21.09
C GLU A 249 13.14 -49.05 20.70
N VAL A 250 12.38 -48.20 19.99
CA VAL A 250 12.69 -46.77 19.83
C VAL A 250 12.25 -46.06 21.11
N ASP A 251 13.12 -45.26 21.71
CA ASP A 251 12.79 -44.56 22.95
C ASP A 251 11.81 -43.40 22.67
N HIS A 252 10.97 -43.04 23.64
CA HIS A 252 9.98 -41.95 23.60
C HIS A 252 8.88 -41.97 22.50
N SER A 253 8.99 -42.75 21.41
CA SER A 253 8.06 -42.77 20.25
C SER A 253 6.67 -43.40 20.51
N TYR A 254 6.13 -43.19 21.70
CA TYR A 254 4.87 -43.75 22.23
C TYR A 254 3.72 -42.74 22.25
N GLY A 255 3.90 -41.54 21.68
CA GLY A 255 2.85 -40.53 21.61
C GLY A 255 1.69 -41.01 20.75
N MET A 256 0.49 -41.11 21.34
CA MET A 256 -0.76 -41.39 20.60
C MET A 256 -1.48 -40.10 20.22
N ALA A 257 -1.47 -39.10 21.10
CA ALA A 257 -2.30 -37.90 21.01
C ALA A 257 -2.00 -37.02 19.77
N ILE A 258 -2.97 -36.20 19.40
CA ILE A 258 -2.79 -35.13 18.42
C ILE A 258 -1.70 -34.15 18.91
N GLY A 259 -0.82 -33.74 18.00
CA GLY A 259 0.40 -32.97 18.25
C GLY A 259 1.65 -33.82 18.55
N THR A 260 1.54 -35.15 18.70
CA THR A 260 2.69 -35.99 19.07
C THR A 260 3.43 -36.62 17.88
N GLY A 261 2.84 -36.65 16.68
CA GLY A 261 3.44 -37.32 15.52
C GLY A 261 4.80 -36.75 15.11
N ALA A 262 5.00 -35.44 15.27
CA ALA A 262 6.25 -34.77 14.97
C ALA A 262 7.40 -35.25 15.87
N GLN A 263 7.17 -35.34 17.18
CA GLN A 263 8.18 -35.81 18.13
C GLN A 263 8.49 -37.29 17.93
N ASN A 264 7.46 -38.15 17.81
CA ASN A 264 7.64 -39.57 17.49
C ASN A 264 8.49 -39.75 16.22
N THR A 265 8.24 -38.95 15.18
CA THR A 265 9.00 -38.97 13.91
C THR A 265 10.47 -38.63 14.14
N LEU A 266 10.78 -37.62 14.95
CA LEU A 266 12.16 -37.26 15.32
C LEU A 266 12.86 -38.36 16.13
N ASP A 267 12.14 -39.01 17.06
CA ASP A 267 12.68 -40.09 17.89
C ASP A 267 13.03 -41.32 17.03
N ILE A 268 12.14 -41.71 16.10
CA ILE A 268 12.42 -42.78 15.12
C ILE A 268 13.63 -42.44 14.26
N LEU A 269 13.80 -41.18 13.84
CA LEU A 269 14.96 -40.73 13.05
C LEU A 269 16.27 -40.68 13.84
N ALA A 270 16.20 -40.59 15.17
CA ALA A 270 17.38 -40.60 16.05
C ALA A 270 17.88 -42.03 16.30
N ASP A 271 16.97 -42.98 16.55
CA ASP A 271 17.32 -44.37 16.91
C ASP A 271 17.44 -45.31 15.69
N CYS A 272 16.66 -45.09 14.62
CA CYS A 272 16.65 -45.99 13.45
C CYS A 272 17.66 -45.57 12.37
N SER A 273 18.78 -46.29 12.29
CA SER A 273 19.78 -46.14 11.22
C SER A 273 19.35 -46.73 9.86
N GLU A 274 18.07 -46.60 9.49
CA GLU A 274 17.48 -47.16 8.28
C GLU A 274 16.87 -46.03 7.42
N ASP A 275 17.55 -45.67 6.32
CA ASP A 275 17.12 -44.65 5.33
C ASP A 275 15.88 -45.10 4.49
N SER A 276 14.99 -45.89 5.09
CA SER A 276 13.81 -46.51 4.48
C SER A 276 12.64 -46.72 5.45
N THR A 277 12.67 -46.13 6.64
CA THR A 277 11.55 -46.14 7.59
C THR A 277 10.38 -45.27 7.11
N ALA A 278 9.18 -45.52 7.64
CA ALA A 278 8.02 -44.66 7.41
C ALA A 278 8.29 -43.19 7.81
N ALA A 279 8.98 -42.99 8.93
CA ALA A 279 9.42 -41.67 9.39
C ALA A 279 10.41 -41.00 8.43
N PHE A 280 11.38 -41.75 7.90
CA PHE A 280 12.34 -41.23 6.91
C PHE A 280 11.66 -40.78 5.61
N TYR A 281 10.69 -41.55 5.11
CA TYR A 281 9.93 -41.16 3.93
C TYR A 281 9.10 -39.89 4.14
N ALA A 282 8.46 -39.72 5.31
CA ALA A 282 7.74 -38.50 5.64
C ALA A 282 8.68 -37.29 5.78
N ALA A 283 9.71 -37.40 6.62
CA ALA A 283 10.62 -36.30 6.96
C ALA A 283 11.59 -35.88 5.84
N ASN A 284 11.72 -36.68 4.78
CA ASN A 284 12.45 -36.30 3.56
C ASN A 284 11.49 -35.98 2.39
N SER A 285 10.18 -35.90 2.63
CA SER A 285 9.23 -35.41 1.63
C SER A 285 9.49 -33.94 1.33
N VAL A 286 9.38 -33.58 0.05
CA VAL A 286 9.37 -32.19 -0.43
C VAL A 286 8.03 -31.86 -1.11
N SER A 287 6.95 -32.54 -0.69
CA SER A 287 5.62 -32.39 -1.29
C SER A 287 5.12 -30.95 -1.19
N GLN A 288 4.51 -30.48 -2.28
CA GLN A 288 4.00 -29.13 -2.49
C GLN A 288 5.00 -27.98 -2.21
N GLY A 289 6.31 -28.28 -2.10
CA GLY A 289 7.37 -27.31 -1.80
C GLY A 289 7.74 -27.18 -0.32
N TYR A 290 7.04 -27.87 0.57
CA TYR A 290 7.28 -27.90 2.02
C TYR A 290 8.18 -29.09 2.39
N ASN A 291 8.99 -28.95 3.45
CA ASN A 291 10.06 -29.91 3.82
C ASN A 291 10.13 -30.21 5.33
N ASP A 292 9.03 -29.99 6.02
CA ASP A 292 8.76 -30.13 7.45
C ASP A 292 7.64 -31.17 7.73
N TRP A 293 7.32 -31.97 6.71
CA TRP A 293 6.40 -33.11 6.77
C TRP A 293 6.84 -34.16 7.80
N PHE A 294 5.89 -34.75 8.52
CA PHE A 294 6.12 -35.81 9.50
C PHE A 294 5.07 -36.94 9.40
N LEU A 295 5.32 -38.04 10.12
CA LEU A 295 4.46 -39.22 10.13
C LEU A 295 3.43 -39.10 11.27
N PRO A 296 2.11 -39.12 10.97
CA PRO A 296 1.06 -38.87 11.97
C PRO A 296 1.11 -39.87 13.14
N SER A 297 0.81 -39.43 14.36
CA SER A 297 0.55 -40.31 15.50
C SER A 297 -0.74 -41.13 15.32
N HIS A 298 -1.00 -42.04 16.25
CA HIS A 298 -2.23 -42.83 16.33
C HIS A 298 -3.51 -41.98 16.16
N ASP A 299 -3.70 -40.95 17.00
CA ASP A 299 -4.94 -40.15 17.00
C ASP A 299 -5.01 -39.20 15.80
N GLU A 300 -3.85 -38.72 15.30
CA GLU A 300 -3.78 -37.93 14.06
C GLU A 300 -4.21 -38.77 12.85
N LEU A 301 -3.80 -40.03 12.79
CA LEU A 301 -4.15 -40.94 11.70
C LEU A 301 -5.60 -41.45 11.78
N ASP A 302 -6.16 -41.67 12.99
CA ASP A 302 -7.60 -41.97 13.16
C ASP A 302 -8.45 -40.77 12.73
N GLN A 303 -8.05 -39.54 13.08
CA GLN A 303 -8.70 -38.31 12.61
C GLN A 303 -8.65 -38.16 11.07
N MET A 304 -7.52 -38.48 10.42
CA MET A 304 -7.44 -38.54 8.95
C MET A 304 -8.39 -39.59 8.36
N HIS A 305 -8.56 -40.74 9.02
CA HIS A 305 -9.45 -41.82 8.61
C HIS A 305 -10.93 -41.49 8.81
N CYS A 306 -11.29 -40.83 9.91
CA CYS A 306 -12.61 -40.23 10.12
C CYS A 306 -13.00 -39.26 9.00
N LEU A 307 -12.03 -38.52 8.45
CA LEU A 307 -12.22 -37.45 7.46
C LEU A 307 -11.84 -37.85 6.02
N PHE A 308 -11.62 -39.15 5.76
CA PHE A 308 -10.98 -39.59 4.52
C PHE A 308 -11.72 -39.14 3.25
N GLU A 309 -13.06 -39.10 3.23
CA GLU A 309 -13.84 -38.63 2.07
C GLU A 309 -13.60 -37.15 1.74
N VAL A 310 -13.44 -36.31 2.78
CA VAL A 310 -13.15 -34.88 2.64
C VAL A 310 -11.73 -34.70 2.10
N ILE A 311 -10.75 -35.37 2.71
CA ILE A 311 -9.35 -35.33 2.28
C ILE A 311 -9.21 -35.85 0.84
N ASP A 312 -9.85 -36.97 0.50
CA ASP A 312 -9.89 -37.54 -0.86
C ASP A 312 -10.44 -36.55 -1.89
N SER A 313 -11.52 -35.85 -1.55
CA SER A 313 -12.20 -34.90 -2.43
C SER A 313 -11.29 -33.69 -2.70
N VAL A 314 -10.78 -33.07 -1.65
CA VAL A 314 -9.98 -31.85 -1.71
C VAL A 314 -8.59 -32.11 -2.28
N ALA A 315 -7.96 -33.24 -1.95
CA ALA A 315 -6.70 -33.67 -2.57
C ALA A 315 -6.89 -33.89 -4.08
N THR A 316 -7.94 -34.61 -4.50
CA THR A 316 -8.22 -34.83 -5.94
C THR A 316 -8.44 -33.51 -6.68
N LEU A 317 -9.16 -32.56 -6.09
CA LEU A 317 -9.41 -31.24 -6.67
C LEU A 317 -8.12 -30.42 -6.85
N ASN A 318 -7.13 -30.59 -5.96
CA ASN A 318 -5.83 -29.91 -6.02
C ASN A 318 -4.74 -30.74 -6.74
N GLY A 319 -5.11 -31.76 -7.52
CA GLY A 319 -4.17 -32.54 -8.33
C GLY A 319 -3.39 -33.62 -7.57
N GLY A 320 -3.83 -33.93 -6.35
CA GLY A 320 -3.33 -35.03 -5.54
C GLY A 320 -3.97 -36.39 -5.85
N GLU A 321 -3.60 -37.36 -5.03
CA GLU A 321 -4.12 -38.72 -5.04
C GLU A 321 -5.12 -38.93 -3.91
N LYS A 322 -5.99 -39.93 -4.10
CA LYS A 322 -6.84 -40.50 -3.05
C LYS A 322 -6.03 -41.39 -2.10
N PHE A 323 -6.59 -41.73 -0.93
CA PHE A 323 -6.09 -42.86 -0.14
C PHE A 323 -6.12 -44.16 -0.96
N ILE A 324 -5.20 -45.08 -0.64
CA ILE A 324 -5.00 -46.35 -1.36
C ILE A 324 -5.82 -47.46 -0.70
N PHE A 325 -6.58 -48.21 -1.50
CA PHE A 325 -7.55 -49.20 -1.01
C PHE A 325 -7.37 -50.62 -1.57
N ASP A 326 -6.32 -50.90 -2.37
CA ASP A 326 -6.27 -52.10 -3.22
C ASP A 326 -5.18 -53.13 -2.85
N ASN A 327 -3.92 -52.72 -2.72
CA ASN A 327 -2.76 -53.61 -2.57
C ASN A 327 -1.91 -53.34 -1.31
N HIS A 328 -2.05 -52.17 -0.68
CA HIS A 328 -1.42 -51.83 0.60
C HIS A 328 -2.54 -51.49 1.58
N TYR A 329 -2.77 -52.36 2.58
CA TYR A 329 -4.00 -52.39 3.39
C TYR A 329 -4.07 -51.33 4.51
N GLY A 330 -3.53 -50.14 4.28
CA GLY A 330 -3.51 -49.08 5.27
C GLY A 330 -2.24 -48.24 5.28
N TYR A 331 -2.16 -47.40 6.31
CA TYR A 331 -1.16 -46.35 6.48
C TYR A 331 -0.47 -46.48 7.84
N TRP A 332 0.85 -46.26 7.89
CA TRP A 332 1.59 -46.24 9.16
C TRP A 332 1.33 -44.98 9.96
N SER A 333 1.22 -45.13 11.29
CA SER A 333 1.46 -44.04 12.23
C SER A 333 2.92 -44.04 12.72
N SER A 334 3.34 -42.97 13.38
CA SER A 334 4.62 -42.87 14.11
C SER A 334 4.57 -43.46 15.52
N THR A 335 3.42 -43.95 15.99
CA THR A 335 3.27 -44.51 17.34
C THR A 335 3.74 -45.97 17.38
N GLN A 336 4.73 -46.25 18.22
CA GLN A 336 5.19 -47.60 18.56
C GLN A 336 4.26 -48.26 19.60
N GLU A 337 4.09 -49.59 19.55
CA GLU A 337 3.53 -50.37 20.67
C GLU A 337 4.64 -51.06 21.48
N ASP A 338 5.58 -51.75 20.81
CA ASP A 338 6.75 -52.38 21.44
C ASP A 338 7.95 -52.50 20.47
N GLU A 339 8.99 -53.26 20.84
CA GLU A 339 10.17 -53.52 19.99
C GLU A 339 9.85 -54.14 18.60
N ASN A 340 8.72 -54.83 18.45
CA ASN A 340 8.28 -55.58 17.27
C ASN A 340 7.10 -54.93 16.53
N PHE A 341 6.24 -54.18 17.23
CA PHE A 341 4.92 -53.71 16.76
C PHE A 341 4.78 -52.18 16.78
N ALA A 342 3.97 -51.64 15.86
CA ALA A 342 3.59 -50.23 15.77
C ALA A 342 2.18 -50.07 15.20
N TYR A 343 1.53 -48.93 15.42
CA TYR A 343 0.13 -48.73 15.03
C TYR A 343 -0.03 -48.32 13.55
N TYR A 344 -1.05 -48.86 12.90
CA TYR A 344 -1.45 -48.52 11.54
C TYR A 344 -2.98 -48.40 11.43
N GLN A 345 -3.46 -47.68 10.42
CA GLN A 345 -4.88 -47.56 10.14
C GLN A 345 -5.23 -48.21 8.79
N ASP A 346 -6.19 -49.14 8.79
CA ASP A 346 -6.84 -49.62 7.56
C ASP A 346 -7.88 -48.59 7.10
N PHE A 347 -7.83 -48.24 5.82
CA PHE A 347 -8.82 -47.36 5.17
C PHE A 347 -9.83 -48.16 4.32
N THR A 348 -9.59 -49.46 4.07
CA THR A 348 -10.44 -50.31 3.22
C THR A 348 -11.77 -50.70 3.88
N SER A 349 -11.83 -50.74 5.21
CA SER A 349 -13.05 -51.01 5.97
C SER A 349 -14.07 -49.85 5.97
N GLY A 350 -13.70 -48.68 5.45
CA GLY A 350 -14.58 -47.53 5.25
C GLY A 350 -14.60 -46.58 6.45
N GLY A 351 -13.99 -45.40 6.30
CA GLY A 351 -13.85 -44.42 7.38
C GLY A 351 -15.19 -43.85 7.85
N ASN A 352 -15.43 -43.96 9.15
CA ASN A 352 -16.57 -43.38 9.89
C ASN A 352 -16.24 -43.36 11.41
N CYS A 353 -14.94 -43.25 11.77
CA CYS A 353 -14.42 -43.48 13.14
C CYS A 353 -14.85 -44.84 13.74
N THR A 354 -15.04 -45.85 12.89
CA THR A 354 -15.64 -47.16 13.22
C THR A 354 -14.63 -48.15 13.79
N ASN A 355 -13.39 -48.08 13.33
CA ASN A 355 -12.24 -48.86 13.78
C ASN A 355 -11.06 -47.89 13.96
N SER A 356 -10.56 -47.74 15.20
CA SER A 356 -9.32 -47.02 15.50
C SER A 356 -8.07 -47.83 15.08
N PRO A 357 -6.86 -47.24 15.06
CA PRO A 357 -5.65 -47.89 14.57
C PRO A 357 -5.34 -49.20 15.31
N GLU A 358 -4.95 -50.22 14.54
CA GLU A 358 -4.55 -51.53 15.08
C GLU A 358 -3.02 -51.63 15.17
N SER A 359 -2.54 -52.45 16.13
CA SER A 359 -1.12 -52.78 16.24
C SER A 359 -0.70 -53.82 15.19
N TYR A 360 0.41 -53.58 14.49
CA TYR A 360 0.94 -54.49 13.47
C TYR A 360 2.47 -54.63 13.52
N PRO A 361 3.03 -55.83 13.20
CA PRO A 361 4.48 -56.00 13.17
C PRO A 361 5.17 -55.07 12.16
N LYS A 362 6.15 -54.29 12.65
CA LYS A 362 6.93 -53.26 11.93
C LYS A 362 7.58 -53.72 10.60
N ARG A 363 7.67 -55.04 10.38
CA ARG A 363 8.45 -55.72 9.33
C ARG A 363 7.63 -56.43 8.25
N TYR A 364 6.35 -56.73 8.46
CA TYR A 364 5.63 -57.72 7.63
C TYR A 364 4.67 -57.14 6.59
N LEU A 365 4.16 -55.92 6.77
CA LEU A 365 3.44 -55.21 5.72
C LEU A 365 4.25 -54.02 5.22
N TYR A 366 4.29 -53.89 3.90
CA TYR A 366 4.65 -52.68 3.19
C TYR A 366 3.38 -51.84 3.10
N LEU A 367 3.21 -50.87 4.01
CA LEU A 367 2.05 -49.99 4.07
C LEU A 367 2.35 -48.64 3.41
N SER A 368 1.32 -47.88 3.08
CA SER A 368 1.49 -46.53 2.56
C SER A 368 1.85 -45.54 3.67
N VAL A 369 2.39 -44.39 3.30
CA VAL A 369 2.53 -43.23 4.17
C VAL A 369 1.80 -42.07 3.50
N ARG A 370 1.05 -41.29 4.28
CA ARG A 370 0.59 -39.97 3.90
C ARG A 370 1.05 -39.06 5.02
N ALA A 371 2.00 -38.19 4.70
CA ALA A 371 2.59 -37.32 5.69
C ALA A 371 1.61 -36.22 6.08
N ILE A 372 1.85 -35.63 7.25
CA ILE A 372 1.13 -34.45 7.71
C ILE A 372 2.15 -33.35 8.06
N ARG A 373 1.71 -32.10 8.12
CA ARG A 373 2.50 -31.00 8.68
C ARG A 373 1.59 -30.05 9.46
N ALA A 374 2.20 -29.34 10.40
CA ALA A 374 1.52 -28.26 11.11
C ALA A 374 1.56 -26.97 10.29
N PHE A 375 0.64 -26.07 10.61
CA PHE A 375 0.62 -24.67 10.19
C PHE A 375 0.34 -23.80 11.42
#